data_AF-A0AA95S2T5-F1
#
_entry.id   AF-A0AA95S2T5-F1
#
_cell.length_a   1.000
_cell.length_b   1.000
_cell.length_c   1.000
_cell.angle_alpha   90.00
_cell.angle_beta   90.00
_cell.angle_gamma   90.00
#
_symmetry.space_group_name_H-M   'P 1'
#
loop_
_entity.id
_entity.type
_entity.pdbx_description
1 polymer ?
#
loop_
_entity_poly.entity_id
_entity_poly.type
_entity_poly.pdbx_seq_one_letter_code
_entity_poly.pdbx_strand_id
1 'polypeptide(L)'
;MNKFSQYVNEMFEWNEQMKQFLQSEKEGSSSELWEQLDNFTELIESTRTQLSNEELLTLQAKAEYIHEQMEHYFQRKQASGDIFLAEKRVPAGGHTLPNLPYPYNALEPYISEEIMRLHHDKHHQAYVDGLNKAELKLKKARESNDFALIKHWSRELAFHGSGHFLHSIFWKNMSPHGGGSPQGPLKSEIEKYFGSFSAFKKQFTEAAKQVEGVGWAILVWSPQARHLEILQSERHMLLTQWDTIPLLVLDVWEHAYYLQYKNKRPEYVDNWWNIVNWHDVEMRFEKAADMKWTAL
;
A
#
# COMPACT_ATOMS: atom_id res chain seq x y z
N MET A 1 -30.26 -1.54 6.52
CA MET A 1 -29.54 -0.88 7.63
C MET A 1 -28.80 0.31 7.06
N ASN A 2 -28.81 1.45 7.75
CA ASN A 2 -28.07 2.64 7.32
C ASN A 2 -26.57 2.31 7.30
N LYS A 3 -25.82 2.63 6.23
CA LYS A 3 -24.36 2.41 6.13
C LYS A 3 -23.60 2.96 7.36
N PHE A 4 -24.14 4.02 7.96
CA PHE A 4 -23.68 4.61 9.22
C PHE A 4 -23.73 3.63 10.41
N SER A 5 -24.85 2.93 10.58
CA SER A 5 -25.02 1.95 11.66
C SER A 5 -24.07 0.76 11.48
N GLN A 6 -23.69 0.46 10.25
CA GLN A 6 -22.72 -0.59 9.97
C GLN A 6 -21.31 -0.16 10.36
N TYR A 7 -20.87 1.04 9.96
CA TYR A 7 -19.54 1.57 10.31
C TYR A 7 -19.33 1.68 11.82
N VAL A 8 -20.30 2.23 12.56
CA VAL A 8 -20.21 2.35 14.02
C VAL A 8 -20.16 0.98 14.71
N ASN A 9 -20.89 -0.01 14.19
CA ASN A 9 -20.83 -1.38 14.69
C ASN A 9 -19.48 -2.04 14.41
N GLU A 10 -18.92 -1.86 13.21
CA GLU A 10 -17.58 -2.36 12.86
C GLU A 10 -16.50 -1.75 13.76
N MET A 11 -16.61 -0.46 14.08
CA MET A 11 -15.70 0.21 15.02
C MET A 11 -15.82 -0.32 16.45
N PHE A 12 -17.05 -0.61 16.89
CA PHE A 12 -17.28 -1.22 18.20
C PHE A 12 -16.70 -2.64 18.28
N GLU A 13 -16.96 -3.48 17.27
CA GLU A 13 -16.43 -4.83 17.18
C GLU A 13 -14.90 -4.84 17.16
N TRP A 14 -14.28 -3.93 16.38
CA TRP A 14 -12.83 -3.75 16.37
C TRP A 14 -12.29 -3.41 17.76
N ASN A 15 -12.88 -2.41 18.42
CA ASN A 15 -12.44 -1.97 19.75
C ASN A 15 -12.52 -3.11 20.79
N GLU A 16 -13.60 -3.90 20.78
CA GLU A 16 -13.74 -5.06 21.66
C GLU A 16 -12.72 -6.16 21.37
N GLN A 17 -12.39 -6.42 20.10
CA GLN A 17 -11.34 -7.37 19.74
C GLN A 17 -9.97 -6.92 20.27
N MET A 18 -9.67 -5.61 20.20
CA MET A 18 -8.42 -5.06 20.70
C MET A 18 -8.31 -5.15 22.23
N LYS A 19 -9.43 -4.93 22.95
CA LYS A 19 -9.51 -5.17 24.39
C LYS A 19 -9.32 -6.65 24.74
N GLN A 20 -9.99 -7.57 24.06
CA GLN A 20 -9.79 -9.00 24.32
C GLN A 20 -8.33 -9.42 24.11
N PHE A 21 -7.70 -8.88 23.08
CA PHE A 21 -6.28 -9.09 22.83
C PHE A 21 -5.41 -8.58 23.99
N LEU A 22 -5.57 -7.33 24.42
CA LEU A 22 -4.79 -6.79 25.54
C LEU A 22 -5.06 -7.51 26.87
N GLN A 23 -6.25 -8.07 27.10
CA GLN A 23 -6.56 -8.92 28.25
C GLN A 23 -5.84 -10.27 28.20
N SER A 24 -5.63 -10.82 27.01
CA SER A 24 -4.93 -12.10 26.84
C SER A 24 -3.43 -11.99 27.12
N GLU A 25 -2.87 -10.79 27.03
CA GLU A 25 -1.49 -10.46 27.40
C GLU A 25 -1.39 -10.27 28.92
N LYS A 26 -0.64 -11.13 29.62
CA LYS A 26 -0.46 -11.03 31.08
C LYS A 26 0.28 -9.73 31.48
N GLU A 27 -0.47 -8.84 32.13
CA GLU A 27 -0.15 -7.59 32.86
C GLU A 27 1.21 -6.88 32.68
N GLY A 28 1.12 -5.58 32.32
CA GLY A 28 2.03 -4.55 32.84
C GLY A 28 2.38 -3.38 31.93
N SER A 29 2.34 -3.55 30.60
CA SER A 29 2.83 -2.54 29.63
C SER A 29 1.76 -1.86 28.77
N SER A 30 0.48 -2.16 29.01
CA SER A 30 -0.66 -1.77 28.16
C SER A 30 -1.70 -0.88 28.84
N SER A 31 -1.47 -0.36 30.05
CA SER A 31 -2.47 0.38 30.82
C SER A 31 -3.00 1.63 30.10
N GLU A 32 -2.14 2.35 29.38
CA GLU A 32 -2.53 3.55 28.61
C GLU A 32 -3.36 3.20 27.37
N LEU A 33 -3.01 2.12 26.65
CA LEU A 33 -3.81 1.64 25.52
C LEU A 33 -5.18 1.12 25.97
N TRP A 34 -5.21 0.45 27.13
CA TRP A 34 -6.44 -0.01 27.74
C TRP A 34 -7.38 1.17 28.03
N GLU A 35 -6.86 2.22 28.66
CA GLU A 35 -7.59 3.44 28.96
C GLU A 35 -8.09 4.14 27.68
N GLN A 36 -7.29 4.14 26.60
CA GLN A 36 -7.71 4.69 25.32
C GLN A 36 -8.86 3.91 24.67
N LEU A 37 -8.82 2.57 24.70
CA LEU A 37 -9.90 1.71 24.19
C LEU A 37 -11.17 1.82 25.04
N ASP A 38 -11.05 1.97 26.37
CA ASP A 38 -12.18 2.23 27.26
C ASP A 38 -12.81 3.60 26.94
N ASN A 39 -12.01 4.66 26.85
CA ASN A 39 -12.46 6.00 26.45
C ASN A 39 -13.09 6.03 25.04
N PHE A 40 -12.64 5.15 24.14
CA PHE A 40 -13.23 5.01 22.81
C PHE A 40 -14.59 4.29 22.86
N THR A 41 -14.76 3.33 23.77
CA THR A 41 -16.04 2.65 24.02
C THR A 41 -17.09 3.63 24.50
N GLU A 42 -16.75 4.45 25.50
CA GLU A 42 -17.65 5.48 26.03
C GLU A 42 -18.05 6.48 24.94
N LEU A 43 -17.11 6.83 24.05
CA LEU A 43 -17.39 7.71 22.92
C LEU A 43 -18.35 7.06 21.91
N ILE A 44 -18.16 5.79 21.56
CA ILE A 44 -19.08 5.06 20.66
C ILE A 44 -20.46 4.88 21.31
N GLU A 45 -20.52 4.60 22.60
CA GLU A 45 -21.78 4.37 23.32
C GLU A 45 -22.59 5.64 23.58
N SER A 46 -21.91 6.78 23.78
CA SER A 46 -22.56 8.09 23.88
C SER A 46 -23.11 8.60 22.54
N THR A 47 -22.67 8.00 21.44
CA THR A 47 -22.94 8.37 20.05
C THR A 47 -24.23 7.74 19.47
N ARG A 48 -25.17 7.32 20.32
CA ARG A 48 -26.39 6.58 19.94
C ARG A 48 -27.44 7.35 19.11
N THR A 49 -27.20 8.60 18.75
CA THR A 49 -28.05 9.40 17.86
C THR A 49 -27.22 10.04 16.75
N GLN A 50 -27.78 10.14 15.54
CA GLN A 50 -27.12 10.62 14.31
C GLN A 50 -26.00 11.65 14.57
N LEU A 51 -24.75 11.23 14.36
CA LEU A 51 -23.59 12.12 14.42
C LEU A 51 -23.62 13.10 13.25
N SER A 52 -23.18 14.32 13.51
CA SER A 52 -22.73 15.24 12.48
C SER A 52 -21.48 14.72 11.77
N ASN A 53 -21.21 15.23 10.57
CA ASN A 53 -19.99 14.88 9.82
C ASN A 53 -18.70 15.22 10.60
N GLU A 54 -18.74 16.24 11.45
CA GLU A 54 -17.60 16.67 12.26
C GLU A 54 -17.31 15.66 13.39
N GLU A 55 -18.35 15.16 14.06
CA GLU A 55 -18.20 14.12 15.09
C GLU A 55 -17.77 12.78 14.49
N LEU A 56 -18.21 12.47 13.26
CA LEU A 56 -17.74 11.31 12.50
C LEU A 56 -16.25 11.39 12.18
N LEU A 57 -15.77 12.54 11.68
CA LEU A 57 -14.35 12.76 11.42
C LEU A 57 -13.54 12.67 12.71
N THR A 58 -14.08 13.17 13.83
CA THR A 58 -13.45 13.07 15.14
C THR A 58 -13.36 11.61 15.61
N LEU A 59 -14.43 10.83 15.43
CA LEU A 59 -14.46 9.41 15.77
C LEU A 59 -13.45 8.62 14.92
N GLN A 60 -13.39 8.90 13.62
CA GLN A 60 -12.43 8.29 12.70
C GLN A 60 -10.98 8.64 13.07
N ALA A 61 -10.69 9.92 13.31
CA ALA A 61 -9.34 10.35 13.70
C ALA A 61 -8.89 9.70 15.02
N LYS A 62 -9.81 9.53 15.99
CA LYS A 62 -9.50 8.86 17.25
C LYS A 62 -9.29 7.35 17.06
N ALA A 63 -10.06 6.72 16.19
CA ALA A 63 -9.86 5.33 15.81
C ALA A 63 -8.49 5.10 15.14
N GLU A 64 -8.13 5.95 14.19
CA GLU A 64 -6.83 5.92 13.50
C GLU A 64 -5.67 6.12 14.48
N TYR A 65 -5.82 7.05 15.43
CA TYR A 65 -4.82 7.27 16.48
C TYR A 65 -4.63 6.04 17.38
N ILE A 66 -5.71 5.43 17.86
CA ILE A 66 -5.62 4.21 18.69
C ILE A 66 -5.01 3.07 17.88
N HIS A 67 -5.38 2.94 16.60
CA HIS A 67 -4.80 1.96 15.70
C HIS A 67 -3.28 2.16 15.54
N GLU A 68 -2.81 3.39 15.36
CA GLU A 68 -1.39 3.72 15.30
C GLU A 68 -0.64 3.34 16.59
N GLN A 69 -1.20 3.68 17.77
CA GLN A 69 -0.59 3.32 19.05
C GLN A 69 -0.53 1.81 19.26
N MET A 70 -1.54 1.08 18.78
CA MET A 70 -1.55 -0.37 18.78
C MET A 70 -0.51 -0.97 17.83
N GLU A 71 -0.38 -0.46 16.61
CA GLU A 71 0.67 -0.88 15.67
C GLU A 71 2.07 -0.67 16.27
N HIS A 72 2.32 0.47 16.93
CA HIS A 72 3.57 0.69 17.65
C HIS A 72 3.78 -0.28 18.82
N TYR A 73 2.73 -0.63 19.57
CA TYR A 73 2.81 -1.66 20.60
C TYR A 73 3.16 -3.02 20.02
N PHE A 74 2.49 -3.42 18.93
CA PHE A 74 2.77 -4.68 18.22
C PHE A 74 4.20 -4.73 17.71
N GLN A 75 4.67 -3.66 17.06
CA GLN A 75 6.05 -3.59 16.54
C GLN A 75 7.09 -3.70 17.66
N ARG A 76 6.88 -3.01 18.79
CA ARG A 76 7.76 -3.12 19.97
C ARG A 76 7.80 -4.54 20.55
N LYS A 77 6.63 -5.17 20.69
CA LYS A 77 6.49 -6.55 21.20
C LYS A 77 7.01 -7.61 20.23
N GLN A 78 6.88 -7.38 18.93
CA GLN A 78 7.45 -8.24 17.89
C GLN A 78 8.98 -8.13 17.89
N ALA A 79 9.52 -6.93 18.09
CA ALA A 79 10.97 -6.72 18.25
C ALA A 79 11.52 -7.31 19.57
N SER A 80 10.72 -7.38 20.65
CA SER A 80 11.11 -8.03 21.91
C SER A 80 10.95 -9.56 21.90
N GLY A 81 10.28 -10.12 20.89
CA GLY A 81 10.03 -11.56 20.74
C GLY A 81 8.87 -12.10 21.59
N ASP A 82 8.08 -11.22 22.20
CA ASP A 82 6.97 -11.61 23.08
C ASP A 82 5.69 -11.98 22.31
N ILE A 83 5.56 -11.52 21.06
CA ILE A 83 4.43 -11.87 20.17
C ILE A 83 4.98 -12.58 18.93
N PHE A 84 4.75 -13.89 18.84
CA PHE A 84 4.90 -14.65 17.60
C PHE A 84 3.58 -14.60 16.81
N LEU A 85 3.38 -13.53 16.04
CA LEU A 85 2.38 -13.56 14.97
C LEU A 85 2.87 -14.55 13.92
N ALA A 86 2.19 -15.69 13.79
CA ALA A 86 2.40 -16.58 12.67
C ALA A 86 2.15 -15.78 11.38
N GLU A 87 3.22 -15.42 10.67
CA GLU A 87 3.11 -14.62 9.45
C GLU A 87 2.09 -15.27 8.52
N LYS A 88 1.03 -14.52 8.20
CA LYS A 88 -0.07 -14.99 7.37
C LYS A 88 0.44 -15.22 5.96
N ARG A 89 0.83 -16.46 5.66
CA ARG A 89 1.24 -16.87 4.31
C ARG A 89 0.00 -16.92 3.41
N VAL A 90 0.11 -16.34 2.21
CA VAL A 90 -0.91 -16.47 1.17
C VAL A 90 -0.67 -17.81 0.45
N PRO A 91 -1.61 -18.78 0.51
CA PRO A 91 -1.46 -20.04 -0.21
C PRO A 91 -1.58 -19.81 -1.73
N ALA A 92 -1.06 -20.74 -2.53
CA ALA A 92 -1.19 -20.70 -3.98
C ALA A 92 -2.66 -20.59 -4.42
N GLY A 93 -3.00 -19.55 -5.18
CA GLY A 93 -4.38 -19.27 -5.58
C GLY A 93 -5.22 -18.52 -4.53
N GLY A 94 -4.60 -18.04 -3.44
CA GLY A 94 -5.26 -17.39 -2.31
C GLY A 94 -5.13 -15.87 -2.26
N HIS A 95 -4.61 -15.23 -3.31
CA HIS A 95 -4.52 -13.76 -3.38
C HIS A 95 -5.91 -13.15 -3.51
N THR A 96 -6.09 -11.97 -2.95
CA THR A 96 -7.37 -11.24 -2.97
C THR A 96 -7.14 -9.81 -3.42
N LEU A 97 -8.17 -9.20 -4.02
CA LEU A 97 -8.16 -7.77 -4.32
C LEU A 97 -8.21 -7.00 -3.00
N PRO A 98 -7.17 -6.23 -2.62
CA PRO A 98 -7.21 -5.44 -1.40
C PRO A 98 -8.24 -4.33 -1.54
N ASN A 99 -8.95 -3.99 -0.47
CA ASN A 99 -9.82 -2.81 -0.47
C ASN A 99 -8.98 -1.54 -0.66
N LEU A 100 -9.55 -0.54 -1.34
CA LEU A 100 -8.96 0.79 -1.38
C LEU A 100 -8.94 1.42 0.03
N PRO A 101 -7.88 2.16 0.41
CA PRO A 101 -7.82 2.84 1.70
C PRO A 101 -8.67 4.12 1.76
N TYR A 102 -9.36 4.47 0.66
CA TYR A 102 -10.24 5.63 0.54
C TYR A 102 -11.36 5.38 -0.49
N PRO A 103 -12.44 6.18 -0.48
CA PRO A 103 -13.49 6.12 -1.51
C PRO A 103 -12.96 6.37 -2.92
N TYR A 104 -13.62 5.81 -3.95
CA TYR A 104 -13.18 5.94 -5.35
C TYR A 104 -13.05 7.39 -5.86
N ASN A 105 -13.83 8.32 -5.32
CA ASN A 105 -13.81 9.74 -5.71
C ASN A 105 -12.88 10.60 -4.84
N ALA A 106 -12.16 9.99 -3.88
CA ALA A 106 -11.37 10.74 -2.89
C ALA A 106 -10.16 11.48 -3.50
N LEU A 107 -9.70 11.07 -4.69
CA LEU A 107 -8.52 11.65 -5.35
C LEU A 107 -8.86 12.71 -6.40
N GLU A 108 -10.13 13.09 -6.52
CA GLU A 108 -10.54 14.19 -7.37
C GLU A 108 -9.98 15.54 -6.84
N PRO A 109 -9.62 16.49 -7.72
CA PRO A 109 -9.79 16.46 -9.18
C PRO A 109 -8.63 15.79 -9.93
N TYR A 110 -7.67 15.18 -9.25
CA TYR A 110 -6.42 14.68 -9.87
C TYR A 110 -6.57 13.31 -10.53
N ILE A 111 -7.41 12.43 -9.99
CA ILE A 111 -7.81 11.17 -10.63
C ILE A 111 -9.31 10.98 -10.45
N SER A 112 -10.05 10.84 -11.55
CA SER A 112 -11.51 10.74 -11.53
C SER A 112 -12.00 9.44 -10.89
N GLU A 113 -13.20 9.49 -10.30
CA GLU A 113 -13.86 8.29 -9.74
C GLU A 113 -13.98 7.17 -10.78
N GLU A 114 -14.29 7.51 -12.03
CA GLU A 114 -14.43 6.55 -13.13
C GLU A 114 -13.14 5.75 -13.36
N ILE A 115 -12.00 6.45 -13.40
CA ILE A 115 -10.69 5.80 -13.51
C ILE A 115 -10.47 4.90 -12.30
N MET A 116 -10.63 5.43 -11.08
CA MET A 116 -10.37 4.67 -9.86
C MET A 116 -11.18 3.38 -9.78
N ARG A 117 -12.47 3.44 -10.17
CA ARG A 117 -13.36 2.28 -10.18
C ARG A 117 -12.94 1.23 -11.20
N LEU A 118 -12.65 1.63 -12.43
CA LEU A 118 -12.21 0.68 -13.47
C LEU A 118 -10.83 0.10 -13.17
N HIS A 119 -9.90 0.95 -12.74
CA HIS A 119 -8.52 0.59 -12.45
C HIS A 119 -8.44 -0.41 -11.28
N HIS A 120 -9.23 -0.23 -10.23
CA HIS A 120 -9.32 -1.17 -9.13
C HIS A 120 -10.19 -2.40 -9.45
N ASP A 121 -11.47 -2.22 -9.79
CA ASP A 121 -12.43 -3.34 -9.85
C ASP A 121 -12.27 -4.21 -11.10
N LYS A 122 -11.58 -3.71 -12.13
CA LYS A 122 -11.36 -4.44 -13.39
C LYS A 122 -9.90 -4.77 -13.59
N HIS A 123 -9.04 -3.76 -13.68
CA HIS A 123 -7.62 -4.00 -14.01
C HIS A 123 -6.90 -4.74 -12.86
N HIS A 124 -6.99 -4.23 -11.62
CA HIS A 124 -6.36 -4.89 -10.48
C HIS A 124 -6.96 -6.29 -10.20
N GLN A 125 -8.29 -6.43 -10.28
CA GLN A 125 -8.94 -7.74 -10.15
C GLN A 125 -8.43 -8.76 -11.18
N ALA A 126 -8.23 -8.37 -12.44
CA ALA A 126 -7.70 -9.25 -13.47
C ALA A 126 -6.27 -9.73 -13.16
N TYR A 127 -5.44 -8.89 -12.51
CA TYR A 127 -4.11 -9.33 -12.05
C TYR A 127 -4.20 -10.33 -10.90
N VAL A 128 -5.10 -10.12 -9.93
CA VAL A 128 -5.34 -11.07 -8.84
C VAL A 128 -5.79 -12.43 -9.39
N ASP A 129 -6.77 -12.45 -10.28
CA ASP A 129 -7.31 -13.67 -10.87
C ASP A 129 -6.25 -14.42 -11.70
N GLY A 130 -5.48 -13.68 -12.49
CA GLY A 130 -4.39 -14.23 -13.31
C GLY A 130 -3.25 -14.81 -12.49
N LEU A 131 -2.86 -14.14 -11.40
CA LEU A 131 -1.85 -14.61 -10.46
C LEU A 131 -2.30 -15.92 -9.81
N ASN A 132 -3.51 -15.93 -9.26
CA ASN A 132 -4.09 -17.11 -8.64
C ASN A 132 -4.13 -18.30 -9.60
N LYS A 133 -4.55 -18.06 -10.85
CA LYS A 133 -4.58 -19.07 -11.90
C LYS A 133 -3.18 -19.61 -12.22
N ALA A 134 -2.18 -18.73 -12.37
CA ALA A 134 -0.81 -19.13 -12.68
C ALA A 134 -0.23 -20.02 -11.57
N GLU A 135 -0.40 -19.63 -10.30
CA GLU A 135 0.08 -20.39 -9.14
C GLU A 135 -0.56 -21.78 -9.07
N LEU A 136 -1.89 -21.88 -9.26
CA LEU A 136 -2.60 -23.16 -9.25
C LEU A 136 -2.16 -24.07 -10.40
N LYS A 137 -1.90 -23.52 -11.59
CA LYS A 137 -1.40 -24.27 -12.75
C LYS A 137 0.02 -24.78 -12.52
N LEU A 138 0.89 -23.96 -11.94
CA LEU A 138 2.24 -24.36 -11.55
C LEU A 138 2.23 -25.41 -10.44
N LYS A 139 1.31 -25.30 -9.47
CA LYS A 139 1.11 -26.33 -8.44
C LYS A 139 0.73 -27.66 -9.07
N LYS A 140 -0.28 -27.67 -9.94
CA LYS A 140 -0.69 -28.87 -10.67
C LYS A 140 0.45 -29.48 -11.50
N ALA A 141 1.22 -28.65 -12.20
CA ALA A 141 2.38 -29.09 -12.98
C ALA A 141 3.41 -29.84 -12.13
N ARG A 142 3.68 -29.36 -10.90
CA ARG A 142 4.55 -30.05 -9.94
C ARG A 142 3.97 -31.38 -9.46
N GLU A 143 2.68 -31.41 -9.15
CA GLU A 143 1.98 -32.62 -8.68
C GLU A 143 1.90 -33.71 -9.75
N SER A 144 1.72 -33.32 -11.02
CA SER A 144 1.62 -34.25 -12.15
C SER A 144 2.93 -34.51 -12.87
N ASN A 145 4.03 -33.84 -12.49
CA ASN A 145 5.33 -33.86 -13.18
C ASN A 145 5.21 -33.51 -14.69
N ASP A 146 4.30 -32.59 -15.05
CA ASP A 146 4.10 -32.12 -16.43
C ASP A 146 4.44 -30.63 -16.54
N PHE A 147 5.58 -30.35 -17.16
CA PHE A 147 6.12 -29.01 -17.33
C PHE A 147 6.02 -28.49 -18.77
N ALA A 148 5.18 -29.08 -19.63
CA ALA A 148 5.07 -28.69 -21.04
C ALA A 148 4.75 -27.19 -21.22
N LEU A 149 4.01 -26.59 -20.28
CA LEU A 149 3.62 -25.17 -20.29
C LEU A 149 4.41 -24.31 -19.30
N ILE A 150 5.56 -24.76 -18.79
CA ILE A 150 6.31 -24.03 -17.75
C ILE A 150 6.69 -22.61 -18.19
N LYS A 151 7.11 -22.42 -19.44
CA LYS A 151 7.45 -21.10 -19.99
C LYS A 151 6.26 -20.14 -19.97
N HIS A 152 5.06 -20.64 -20.29
CA HIS A 152 3.85 -19.85 -20.27
C HIS A 152 3.48 -19.46 -18.82
N TRP A 153 3.35 -20.44 -17.94
CA TRP A 153 2.87 -20.16 -16.58
C TRP A 153 3.88 -19.36 -15.74
N SER A 154 5.18 -19.53 -15.94
CA SER A 154 6.18 -18.67 -15.29
C SER A 154 6.09 -17.21 -15.77
N ARG A 155 5.77 -16.97 -17.05
CA ARG A 155 5.55 -15.62 -17.58
C ARG A 155 4.26 -15.01 -17.03
N GLU A 156 3.16 -15.77 -17.00
CA GLU A 156 1.88 -15.30 -16.43
C GLU A 156 2.04 -14.97 -14.94
N LEU A 157 2.79 -15.81 -14.20
CA LEU A 157 3.11 -15.57 -12.80
C LEU A 157 3.84 -14.23 -12.61
N ALA A 158 4.86 -13.94 -13.43
CA ALA A 158 5.60 -12.68 -13.36
C ALA A 158 4.72 -11.48 -13.74
N PHE A 159 3.96 -11.56 -14.83
CA PHE A 159 3.12 -10.47 -15.32
C PHE A 159 2.00 -10.12 -14.32
N HIS A 160 1.20 -11.12 -13.93
CA HIS A 160 0.09 -10.91 -13.01
C HIS A 160 0.54 -10.68 -11.57
N GLY A 161 1.63 -11.34 -11.13
CA GLY A 161 2.23 -11.11 -9.82
C GLY A 161 2.72 -9.68 -9.65
N SER A 162 3.57 -9.20 -10.56
CA SER A 162 4.03 -7.82 -10.52
C SER A 162 2.87 -6.82 -10.70
N GLY A 163 1.89 -7.12 -11.55
CA GLY A 163 0.67 -6.31 -11.69
C GLY A 163 -0.08 -6.17 -10.36
N HIS A 164 -0.36 -7.28 -9.68
CA HIS A 164 -1.05 -7.26 -8.39
C HIS A 164 -0.25 -6.51 -7.32
N PHE A 165 1.04 -6.79 -7.19
CA PHE A 165 1.86 -6.19 -6.15
C PHE A 165 2.07 -4.69 -6.37
N LEU A 166 2.36 -4.25 -7.59
CA LEU A 166 2.52 -2.82 -7.88
C LEU A 166 1.23 -2.03 -7.67
N HIS A 167 0.06 -2.54 -8.08
CA HIS A 167 -1.21 -1.86 -7.81
C HIS A 167 -1.51 -1.82 -6.30
N SER A 168 -1.23 -2.89 -5.57
CA SER A 168 -1.38 -2.91 -4.10
C SER A 168 -0.53 -1.85 -3.39
N ILE A 169 0.61 -1.47 -3.98
CA ILE A 169 1.46 -0.36 -3.51
C ILE A 169 0.89 0.98 -3.97
N PHE A 170 0.52 1.08 -5.25
CA PHE A 170 -0.02 2.29 -5.87
C PHE A 170 -1.21 2.88 -5.11
N TRP A 171 -2.17 2.04 -4.68
CA TRP A 171 -3.33 2.52 -3.90
C TRP A 171 -2.93 3.17 -2.58
N LYS A 172 -1.95 2.60 -1.88
CA LYS A 172 -1.47 3.12 -0.59
C LYS A 172 -0.55 4.32 -0.73
N ASN A 173 0.18 4.41 -1.85
CA ASN A 173 1.03 5.55 -2.22
C ASN A 173 0.23 6.82 -2.57
N MET A 174 -1.11 6.77 -2.58
CA MET A 174 -1.97 7.93 -2.80
C MET A 174 -2.86 8.20 -1.59
N SER A 175 -3.27 9.45 -1.39
CA SER A 175 -4.18 9.87 -0.31
C SER A 175 -4.93 11.15 -0.69
N PRO A 176 -6.21 11.31 -0.26
CA PRO A 176 -6.93 12.58 -0.39
C PRO A 176 -6.25 13.76 0.34
N HIS A 177 -5.43 13.44 1.34
CA HIS A 177 -4.64 14.42 2.10
C HIS A 177 -3.14 14.34 1.77
N GLY A 178 -2.81 13.78 0.60
CA GLY A 178 -1.45 13.66 0.11
C GLY A 178 -0.86 14.97 -0.40
N GLY A 179 0.23 14.84 -1.14
CA GLY A 179 1.02 15.96 -1.66
C GLY A 179 2.12 16.40 -0.70
N GLY A 180 2.71 17.56 -0.96
CA GLY A 180 3.85 18.06 -0.18
C GLY A 180 5.16 17.30 -0.47
N SER A 181 5.93 17.02 0.58
CA SER A 181 7.26 16.39 0.51
C SER A 181 7.45 15.39 1.65
N PRO A 182 8.30 14.37 1.49
CA PRO A 182 8.63 13.47 2.60
C PRO A 182 9.37 14.21 3.70
N GLN A 183 9.40 13.60 4.87
CA GLN A 183 10.05 14.06 6.07
C GLN A 183 11.03 12.99 6.58
N GLY A 184 11.68 13.29 7.71
CA GLY A 184 12.45 12.30 8.47
C GLY A 184 13.58 11.59 7.68
N PRO A 185 13.80 10.30 7.95
CA PRO A 185 14.86 9.51 7.33
C PRO A 185 14.76 9.43 5.80
N LEU A 186 13.56 9.29 5.25
CA LEU A 186 13.36 9.20 3.80
C LEU A 186 13.81 10.49 3.10
N LYS A 187 13.43 11.66 3.62
CA LYS A 187 13.88 12.94 3.07
C LYS A 187 15.41 13.05 3.07
N SER A 188 16.03 12.67 4.18
CA SER A 188 17.49 12.70 4.31
C SER A 188 18.18 11.81 3.28
N GLU A 189 17.66 10.59 3.06
CA GLU A 189 18.23 9.67 2.06
C GLU A 189 18.00 10.16 0.62
N ILE A 190 16.85 10.79 0.35
CA ILE A 190 16.58 11.44 -0.94
C ILE A 190 17.58 12.57 -1.20
N GLU A 191 17.78 13.46 -0.21
CA GLU A 191 18.71 14.59 -0.36
C GLU A 191 20.15 14.12 -0.49
N LYS A 192 20.53 13.04 0.21
CA LYS A 192 21.85 12.42 0.10
C LYS A 192 22.12 11.82 -1.29
N TYR A 193 21.15 11.11 -1.87
CA TYR A 193 21.38 10.42 -3.15
C TYR A 193 21.11 11.31 -4.37
N PHE A 194 20.00 12.04 -4.37
CA PHE A 194 19.57 12.88 -5.50
C PHE A 194 20.00 14.34 -5.36
N GLY A 195 20.64 14.72 -4.24
CA GLY A 195 21.08 16.08 -3.94
C GLY A 195 20.00 17.00 -3.37
N SER A 196 18.73 16.83 -3.76
CA SER A 196 17.59 17.52 -3.15
C SER A 196 16.27 16.84 -3.49
N PHE A 197 15.21 17.11 -2.72
CA PHE A 197 13.86 16.66 -3.06
C PHE A 197 13.39 17.19 -4.44
N SER A 198 13.75 18.42 -4.80
CA SER A 198 13.41 19.01 -6.11
C SER A 198 14.08 18.24 -7.25
N ALA A 199 15.35 17.88 -7.10
CA ALA A 199 16.08 17.09 -8.09
C ALA A 199 15.51 15.68 -8.22
N PHE A 200 15.21 15.02 -7.10
CA PHE A 200 14.50 13.73 -7.07
C PHE A 200 13.15 13.82 -7.80
N LYS A 201 12.31 14.79 -7.42
CA LYS A 201 10.97 14.97 -8.01
C LYS A 201 11.08 15.17 -9.51
N LYS A 202 12.06 15.97 -9.97
CA LYS A 202 12.34 16.18 -11.40
C LYS A 202 12.74 14.89 -12.10
N GLN A 203 13.71 14.14 -11.58
CA GLN A 203 14.14 12.87 -12.18
C GLN A 203 12.98 11.86 -12.25
N PHE A 204 12.23 11.69 -11.16
CA PHE A 204 11.09 10.78 -11.11
C PHE A 204 9.99 11.18 -12.12
N THR A 205 9.69 12.47 -12.20
CA THR A 205 8.71 13.03 -13.14
C THR A 205 9.11 12.75 -14.59
N GLU A 206 10.37 13.03 -14.94
CA GLU A 206 10.87 12.79 -16.30
C GLU A 206 10.90 11.29 -16.63
N ALA A 207 11.31 10.44 -15.68
CA ALA A 207 11.26 8.99 -15.85
C ALA A 207 9.82 8.51 -16.10
N ALA A 208 8.84 8.98 -15.34
CA ALA A 208 7.43 8.60 -15.55
C ALA A 208 6.89 9.04 -16.92
N LYS A 209 7.21 10.27 -17.34
CA LYS A 209 6.79 10.81 -18.64
C LYS A 209 7.39 10.02 -19.81
N GLN A 210 8.62 9.54 -19.67
CA GLN A 210 9.40 8.92 -20.74
C GLN A 210 9.36 7.38 -20.74
N VAL A 211 8.53 6.73 -19.93
CA VAL A 211 8.34 5.27 -20.04
C VAL A 211 7.88 4.90 -21.45
N GLU A 212 8.62 4.03 -22.14
CA GLU A 212 8.25 3.57 -23.47
C GLU A 212 7.05 2.61 -23.41
N GLY A 213 6.00 2.93 -24.18
CA GLY A 213 4.76 2.15 -24.17
C GLY A 213 3.99 2.25 -22.85
N VAL A 214 3.86 1.12 -22.14
CA VAL A 214 3.11 0.98 -20.89
C VAL A 214 4.03 0.53 -19.78
N GLY A 215 3.84 1.03 -18.56
CA GLY A 215 4.76 0.74 -17.48
C GLY A 215 4.62 1.63 -16.26
N TRP A 216 5.72 1.80 -15.54
CA TRP A 216 5.76 2.46 -14.22
C TRP A 216 7.04 3.27 -14.06
N ALA A 217 6.96 4.38 -13.32
CA ALA A 217 8.12 4.91 -12.62
C ALA A 217 8.12 4.39 -11.18
N ILE A 218 9.28 3.94 -10.70
CA ILE A 218 9.40 3.28 -9.40
C ILE A 218 10.62 3.83 -8.67
N LEU A 219 10.40 4.44 -7.51
CA LEU A 219 11.46 4.68 -6.51
C LEU A 219 11.63 3.38 -5.73
N VAL A 220 12.85 2.86 -5.71
CA VAL A 220 13.21 1.65 -4.97
C VAL A 220 14.28 1.95 -3.92
N TRP A 221 14.30 1.14 -2.86
CA TRP A 221 15.50 0.89 -2.06
C TRP A 221 16.28 -0.26 -2.70
N SER A 222 17.59 -0.10 -2.81
CA SER A 222 18.52 -1.15 -3.25
C SER A 222 19.26 -1.70 -2.02
N PRO A 223 18.85 -2.83 -1.43
CA PRO A 223 19.50 -3.39 -0.24
C PRO A 223 21.00 -3.68 -0.42
N GLN A 224 21.40 -4.08 -1.63
CA GLN A 224 22.78 -4.39 -1.98
C GLN A 224 23.64 -3.12 -2.07
N ALA A 225 23.12 -2.06 -2.72
CA ALA A 225 23.85 -0.82 -2.93
C ALA A 225 23.68 0.19 -1.77
N ARG A 226 22.65 -0.03 -0.92
CA ARG A 226 22.29 0.77 0.25
C ARG A 226 21.99 2.23 -0.08
N HIS A 227 21.27 2.45 -1.18
CA HIS A 227 20.76 3.75 -1.57
C HIS A 227 19.44 3.63 -2.34
N LEU A 228 18.82 4.78 -2.58
CA LEU A 228 17.62 4.90 -3.40
C LEU A 228 17.99 4.84 -4.90
N GLU A 229 17.08 4.36 -5.73
CA GLU A 229 17.21 4.37 -7.20
C GLU A 229 15.83 4.65 -7.83
N ILE A 230 15.81 5.20 -9.05
CA ILE A 230 14.58 5.34 -9.84
C ILE A 230 14.68 4.41 -11.05
N LEU A 231 13.70 3.52 -11.18
CA LEU A 231 13.58 2.57 -12.29
C LEU A 231 12.36 2.93 -13.17
N GLN A 232 12.48 2.63 -14.46
CA GLN A 232 11.36 2.64 -15.40
C GLN A 232 11.01 1.19 -15.73
N SER A 233 9.93 0.67 -15.15
CA SER A 233 9.47 -0.68 -15.45
C SER A 233 8.62 -0.65 -16.71
N GLU A 234 8.91 -1.53 -17.67
CA GLU A 234 8.01 -1.80 -18.79
C GLU A 234 7.01 -2.90 -18.41
N ARG A 235 5.76 -2.72 -18.83
CA ARG A 235 4.62 -3.54 -18.42
C ARG A 235 4.48 -3.55 -16.89
N HIS A 236 4.80 -4.66 -16.23
CA HIS A 236 4.86 -4.74 -14.76
C HIS A 236 6.18 -5.32 -14.24
N MET A 237 6.88 -6.11 -15.07
CA MET A 237 7.98 -6.98 -14.62
C MET A 237 9.27 -6.85 -15.45
N LEU A 238 9.30 -5.95 -16.45
CA LEU A 238 10.47 -5.76 -17.30
C LEU A 238 11.25 -4.54 -16.84
N LEU A 239 12.56 -4.53 -17.09
CA LEU A 239 13.49 -3.44 -16.72
C LEU A 239 13.55 -3.15 -15.21
N THR A 240 13.22 -4.13 -14.38
CA THR A 240 13.40 -4.09 -12.92
C THR A 240 14.73 -4.73 -12.52
N GLN A 241 15.31 -4.30 -11.41
CA GLN A 241 16.45 -4.96 -10.79
C GLN A 241 15.97 -5.95 -9.73
N TRP A 242 16.47 -7.19 -9.78
CA TRP A 242 16.20 -8.17 -8.73
C TRP A 242 16.69 -7.65 -7.37
N ASP A 243 15.98 -8.02 -6.32
CA ASP A 243 16.29 -7.66 -4.93
C ASP A 243 16.00 -6.18 -4.55
N THR A 244 15.56 -5.34 -5.48
CA THR A 244 15.10 -3.99 -5.13
C THR A 244 13.70 -3.99 -4.51
N ILE A 245 13.45 -3.06 -3.59
CA ILE A 245 12.20 -2.95 -2.83
C ILE A 245 11.46 -1.67 -3.26
N PRO A 246 10.30 -1.77 -3.93
CA PRO A 246 9.51 -0.60 -4.33
C PRO A 246 8.95 0.19 -3.15
N LEU A 247 9.15 1.51 -3.16
CA LEU A 247 8.72 2.44 -2.13
C LEU A 247 7.58 3.35 -2.62
N LEU A 248 7.82 4.02 -3.76
CA LEU A 248 6.87 4.91 -4.44
C LEU A 248 6.74 4.46 -5.90
N VAL A 249 5.52 4.12 -6.32
CA VAL A 249 5.21 3.66 -7.68
C VAL A 249 4.20 4.60 -8.34
N LEU A 250 4.36 4.84 -9.63
CA LEU A 250 3.40 5.58 -10.46
C LEU A 250 3.05 4.77 -11.70
N ASP A 251 1.78 4.39 -11.83
CA ASP A 251 1.24 3.71 -13.01
C ASP A 251 1.14 4.69 -14.18
N VAL A 252 1.82 4.39 -15.30
CA VAL A 252 1.70 5.17 -16.54
C VAL A 252 1.17 4.33 -17.71
N TRP A 253 0.51 3.22 -17.42
CA TRP A 253 -0.40 2.56 -18.36
C TRP A 253 -1.52 3.52 -18.74
N GLU A 254 -1.96 3.47 -20.01
CA GLU A 254 -3.00 4.38 -20.49
C GLU A 254 -4.32 4.25 -19.69
N HIS A 255 -4.66 3.06 -19.19
CA HIS A 255 -5.86 2.89 -18.35
C HIS A 255 -5.84 3.75 -17.07
N ALA A 256 -4.67 4.18 -16.59
CA ALA A 256 -4.53 4.94 -15.36
C ALA A 256 -4.89 6.43 -15.51
N TYR A 257 -4.98 6.94 -16.76
CA TYR A 257 -5.19 8.38 -16.98
C TYR A 257 -6.01 8.73 -18.22
N TYR A 258 -6.15 7.84 -19.21
CA TYR A 258 -6.63 8.22 -20.54
C TYR A 258 -8.10 8.73 -20.55
N LEU A 259 -8.94 8.25 -19.63
CA LEU A 259 -10.33 8.72 -19.55
C LEU A 259 -10.41 10.21 -19.19
N GLN A 260 -9.48 10.73 -18.38
CA GLN A 260 -9.42 12.13 -17.94
C GLN A 260 -8.42 12.97 -18.73
N TYR A 261 -7.20 12.47 -18.94
CA TYR A 261 -6.08 13.21 -19.53
C TYR A 261 -5.84 12.92 -21.02
N LYS A 262 -6.51 11.90 -21.59
CA LYS A 262 -6.30 11.45 -22.98
C LYS A 262 -4.82 11.15 -23.22
N ASN A 263 -4.24 11.67 -24.31
CA ASN A 263 -2.83 11.53 -24.65
C ASN A 263 -1.88 12.39 -23.80
N LYS A 264 -2.38 13.18 -22.84
CA LYS A 264 -1.56 14.09 -22.03
C LYS A 264 -1.02 13.42 -20.77
N ARG A 265 -0.24 12.34 -20.94
CA ARG A 265 0.48 11.69 -19.83
C ARG A 265 1.26 12.70 -18.96
N PRO A 266 1.96 13.71 -19.51
CA PRO A 266 2.66 14.68 -18.67
C PRO A 266 1.77 15.42 -17.67
N GLU A 267 0.55 15.79 -18.08
CA GLU A 267 -0.41 16.49 -17.22
C GLU A 267 -0.92 15.59 -16.08
N TYR A 268 -1.12 14.30 -16.35
CA TYR A 268 -1.43 13.31 -15.33
C TYR A 268 -0.29 13.18 -14.30
N VAL A 269 0.95 12.99 -14.76
CA VAL A 269 2.12 12.85 -13.89
C VAL A 269 2.31 14.10 -13.02
N ASP A 270 2.15 15.29 -13.58
CA ASP A 270 2.30 16.54 -12.84
C ASP A 270 1.22 16.69 -11.76
N ASN A 271 -0.02 16.26 -12.04
CA ASN A 271 -1.14 16.30 -11.10
C ASN A 271 -1.07 15.23 -10.00
N TRP A 272 -0.54 14.04 -10.31
CA TRP A 272 -0.40 12.94 -9.36
C TRP A 272 0.43 13.34 -8.12
N TRP A 273 1.40 14.23 -8.27
CA TRP A 273 2.20 14.73 -7.14
C TRP A 273 1.38 15.40 -6.03
N ASN A 274 0.15 15.86 -6.30
CA ASN A 274 -0.70 16.49 -5.30
C ASN A 274 -1.39 15.49 -4.36
N ILE A 275 -1.35 14.20 -4.68
CA ILE A 275 -2.01 13.13 -3.93
C ILE A 275 -1.05 12.07 -3.42
N VAL A 276 0.27 12.26 -3.59
CA VAL A 276 1.27 11.30 -3.08
C VAL A 276 1.19 11.22 -1.57
N ASN A 277 1.01 10.01 -1.05
CA ASN A 277 1.00 9.71 0.38
C ASN A 277 2.41 9.44 0.88
N TRP A 278 3.14 10.49 1.28
CA TRP A 278 4.51 10.35 1.79
C TRP A 278 4.62 9.48 3.03
N HIS A 279 3.58 9.43 3.88
CA HIS A 279 3.58 8.60 5.07
C HIS A 279 3.69 7.10 4.73
N ASP A 280 2.96 6.61 3.72
CA ASP A 280 3.10 5.21 3.26
C ASP A 280 4.51 4.95 2.68
N VAL A 281 5.07 5.90 1.93
CA VAL A 281 6.42 5.77 1.36
C VAL A 281 7.49 5.72 2.47
N GLU A 282 7.33 6.53 3.52
CA GLU A 282 8.21 6.57 4.69
C GLU A 282 8.16 5.24 5.45
N MET A 283 6.97 4.74 5.79
CA MET A 283 6.83 3.44 6.47
C MET A 283 7.43 2.28 5.67
N ARG A 284 7.29 2.32 4.34
CA ARG A 284 7.93 1.33 3.44
C ARG A 284 9.45 1.45 3.48
N PHE A 285 9.96 2.67 3.44
CA PHE A 285 11.39 2.94 3.49
C PHE A 285 12.00 2.46 4.81
N GLU A 286 11.36 2.71 5.95
CA GLU A 286 11.85 2.26 7.25
C GLU A 286 12.03 0.74 7.29
N LYS A 287 11.00 0.00 6.86
CA LYS A 287 11.06 -1.47 6.77
C LYS A 287 12.10 -1.96 5.76
N ALA A 288 12.22 -1.29 4.62
CA ALA A 288 13.15 -1.67 3.56
C ALA A 288 14.61 -1.37 3.95
N ALA A 289 14.87 -0.26 4.61
CA ALA A 289 16.20 0.19 5.00
C ALA A 289 16.85 -0.72 6.05
N ASP A 290 16.04 -1.46 6.82
CA ASP A 290 16.52 -2.52 7.73
C ASP A 290 17.02 -3.76 6.98
N MET A 291 16.53 -4.00 5.76
CA MET A 291 17.03 -5.06 4.88
C MET A 291 18.35 -4.60 4.24
N LYS A 292 19.47 -5.07 4.80
CA LYS A 292 20.82 -4.82 4.27
C LYS A 292 21.51 -6.14 4.01
N TRP A 293 21.85 -6.40 2.77
CA TRP A 293 22.76 -7.50 2.46
C TRP A 293 24.19 -7.15 2.87
N THR A 294 24.99 -8.17 3.07
CA THR A 294 26.44 -8.01 3.17
C THR A 294 26.90 -7.29 1.91
N ALA A 295 27.56 -6.14 2.07
CA ALA A 295 28.12 -5.42 0.93
C ALA A 295 29.12 -6.34 0.24
N LEU A 296 29.02 -6.44 -1.08
CA LEU A 296 29.98 -7.16 -1.93
C LEU A 296 31.28 -6.35 -2.03
#